data_AF-A0A7X7J098-F1
#
_entry.id   AF-A0A7X7J098-F1
#
_cell.length_a   1.000
_cell.length_b   1.000
_cell.length_c   1.000
_cell.angle_alpha   90.00
_cell.angle_beta   90.00
_cell.angle_gamma   90.00
#
_symmetry.space_group_name_H-M   'P 1'
#
loop_
_entity.id
_entity.type
_entity.pdbx_description
1 polymer ?
#
loop_
_entity_poly.entity_id
_entity_poly.type
_entity_poly.pdbx_seq_one_letter_code
_entity_poly.pdbx_strand_id
1 'polypeptide(L)'
;MRDEWQRTSSLMVLIANAHRDPKHTRAFRLSDFDPFTQPAASVPVGVEVLKDVFIDGRIPEADRLFAGGDQGAQRSGNMCSSRAPLPPQGFRQGG
;
A
#
# COMPACT_ATOMS: atom_id res chain seq x y z
N MET A 1 -18.68 -16.70 11.00
CA MET A 1 -17.49 -17.11 10.23
C MET A 1 -16.62 -15.95 9.75
N ARG A 2 -17.03 -15.06 8.82
CA ARG A 2 -16.19 -13.91 8.40
C ARG A 2 -15.89 -12.97 9.56
N ASP A 3 -16.89 -12.63 10.38
CA ASP A 3 -16.72 -11.73 11.53
C ASP A 3 -15.80 -12.29 12.63
N GLU A 4 -15.79 -13.62 12.81
CA GLU A 4 -14.89 -14.29 13.76
C GLU A 4 -13.44 -14.22 13.28
N TRP A 5 -13.22 -14.38 11.98
CA TRP A 5 -11.91 -14.18 11.37
C TRP A 5 -11.46 -12.73 11.45
N GLN A 6 -12.34 -11.75 11.20
CA GLN A 6 -12.01 -10.33 11.37
C GLN A 6 -11.55 -10.00 12.80
N ARG A 7 -12.22 -10.56 13.81
CA ARG A 7 -11.82 -10.41 15.22
C ARG A 7 -10.46 -11.05 15.48
N THR A 8 -10.25 -12.28 15.00
CA THR A 8 -9.00 -13.02 15.17
C THR A 8 -7.82 -12.31 14.49
N SER A 9 -7.98 -11.90 13.23
CA SER A 9 -6.96 -11.16 12.47
C SER A 9 -6.65 -9.81 13.14
N SER A 10 -7.64 -9.14 13.74
CA SER A 10 -7.42 -7.87 14.48
C SER A 10 -6.53 -8.06 15.70
N LEU A 11 -6.74 -9.15 16.46
CA LEU A 11 -5.88 -9.51 17.59
C LEU A 11 -4.46 -9.84 17.13
N MET A 12 -4.31 -10.61 16.04
CA MET A 12 -3.00 -10.95 15.49
C MET A 12 -2.21 -9.71 15.04
N VAL A 13 -2.86 -8.76 14.36
CA VAL A 13 -2.24 -7.49 13.96
C VAL A 13 -1.74 -6.72 15.18
N LEU A 14 -2.55 -6.63 16.23
CA LEU A 14 -2.19 -5.90 17.44
C LEU A 14 -0.94 -6.50 18.09
N ILE A 15 -0.93 -7.83 18.28
CA ILE A 15 0.19 -8.55 18.90
C ILE A 15 1.45 -8.43 18.02
N ALA A 16 1.32 -8.65 16.71
CA ALA A 16 2.44 -8.58 15.78
C ALA A 16 3.06 -7.18 15.75
N ASN A 17 2.23 -6.13 15.75
CA ASN A 17 2.73 -4.75 15.77
C ASN A 17 3.28 -4.32 17.12
N ALA A 18 2.79 -4.88 18.23
CA ALA A 18 3.34 -4.62 19.57
C ALA A 18 4.76 -5.19 19.71
N HIS A 19 5.02 -6.36 19.12
CA HIS A 19 6.32 -7.03 19.19
C HIS A 19 7.24 -6.73 17.99
N ARG A 20 6.80 -5.98 16.98
CA ARG A 20 7.66 -5.62 15.84
C ARG A 20 8.71 -4.59 16.26
N ASP A 21 9.90 -4.69 15.70
CA ASP A 21 10.83 -3.57 15.68
C ASP A 21 10.40 -2.58 14.57
N PRO A 22 10.07 -1.33 14.92
CA PRO A 22 9.64 -0.33 13.94
C PRO A 22 10.73 0.04 12.92
N LYS A 23 12.01 -0.26 13.17
CA LYS A 23 13.13 0.07 12.29
C LYS A 23 13.35 -0.94 11.16
N HIS A 24 12.94 -2.20 11.36
CA HIS A 24 13.27 -3.30 10.45
C HIS A 24 12.08 -3.82 9.63
N THR A 25 10.87 -3.75 10.18
CA THR A 25 9.70 -4.37 9.55
C THR A 25 8.55 -3.36 9.45
N ARG A 26 7.87 -3.31 8.30
CA ARG A 26 6.65 -2.52 8.09
C ARG A 26 5.58 -2.88 9.13
N ALA A 27 4.73 -1.92 9.49
CA ALA A 27 3.54 -2.18 10.30
C ALA A 27 2.60 -3.17 9.58
N PHE A 28 2.28 -4.27 10.25
CA PHE A 28 1.36 -5.26 9.72
C PHE A 28 -0.05 -4.69 9.64
N ARG A 29 -0.74 -4.98 8.53
CA ARG A 29 -2.13 -4.59 8.28
C ARG A 29 -3.05 -5.76 8.54
N LEU A 30 -4.33 -5.46 8.75
CA LEU A 30 -5.37 -6.48 8.88
C LEU A 30 -5.46 -7.41 7.68
N SER A 31 -5.29 -6.84 6.48
CA SER A 31 -5.22 -7.58 5.21
C SER A 31 -4.13 -8.65 5.18
N ASP A 32 -3.07 -8.51 5.98
CA ASP A 32 -1.93 -9.42 5.95
C ASP A 32 -2.26 -10.75 6.67
N PHE A 33 -3.29 -10.76 7.52
CA PHE A 33 -3.73 -11.93 8.30
C PHE A 33 -5.18 -12.36 8.02
N ASP A 34 -5.90 -11.64 7.16
CA ASP A 34 -7.28 -11.96 6.81
C ASP A 34 -7.31 -12.86 5.56
N PRO A 35 -7.78 -14.12 5.67
CA PRO A 35 -7.83 -15.04 4.52
C PRO A 35 -8.79 -14.58 3.42
N PHE A 36 -9.70 -13.64 3.73
CA PHE A 36 -10.67 -13.13 2.76
C PHE A 36 -10.16 -11.89 2.00
N THR A 37 -9.00 -11.33 2.36
CA THR A 37 -8.38 -10.23 1.63
C THR A 37 -7.45 -10.77 0.54
N GLN A 38 -7.75 -10.50 -0.74
CA GLN A 38 -6.88 -10.93 -1.85
C GLN A 38 -5.57 -10.11 -1.86
N PRO A 39 -4.39 -10.74 -1.79
CA PRO A 39 -3.12 -10.03 -1.94
C PRO A 39 -2.93 -9.51 -3.37
N ALA A 40 -2.18 -8.40 -3.52
CA ALA A 40 -1.86 -7.83 -4.83
C ALA A 40 -1.20 -8.88 -5.73
N ALA A 41 -1.62 -8.92 -7.00
CA ALA A 41 -1.22 -9.96 -7.95
C ALA A 41 0.32 -10.06 -8.04
N SER A 42 0.86 -11.21 -7.67
CA SER A 42 2.27 -11.54 -7.89
C SER A 42 2.52 -11.55 -9.39
N VAL A 43 3.45 -10.71 -9.86
CA VAL A 43 3.84 -10.66 -11.27
C VAL A 43 4.60 -11.94 -11.61
N PRO A 44 4.13 -12.77 -12.57
CA PRO A 44 4.83 -13.98 -12.94
C PRO A 44 6.09 -13.62 -13.74
N VAL A 45 7.25 -14.05 -13.26
CA VAL A 45 8.54 -13.84 -13.91
C VAL A 45 9.24 -15.18 -14.11
N GLY A 46 9.97 -15.33 -15.22
CA GLY A 46 10.76 -16.52 -15.50
C GLY A 46 11.96 -16.68 -14.55
N VAL A 47 12.33 -17.92 -14.24
CA VAL A 47 13.38 -18.24 -13.25
C VAL A 47 14.76 -17.67 -13.62
N GLU A 48 15.01 -17.40 -14.90
CA GLU A 48 16.27 -16.82 -15.38
C GLU A 48 16.61 -15.47 -14.73
N VAL A 49 15.60 -14.70 -14.28
CA VAL A 49 15.79 -13.45 -13.54
C VAL A 49 16.56 -13.64 -12.24
N LEU A 50 16.55 -14.84 -11.65
CA LEU A 50 17.34 -15.10 -10.45
C LEU A 50 18.85 -14.98 -10.74
N LYS A 51 19.33 -15.29 -11.94
CA LYS A 51 20.76 -15.12 -12.27
C LYS A 51 21.13 -13.65 -12.31
N ASP A 52 20.32 -12.83 -12.97
CA ASP A 52 20.53 -11.40 -13.05
C ASP A 52 20.57 -10.77 -11.64
N VAL A 53 19.63 -11.18 -10.76
CA VAL A 53 19.52 -10.65 -9.39
C VAL A 53 20.63 -11.15 -8.48
N PHE A 54 20.96 -12.45 -8.52
CA PHE A 54 21.85 -13.08 -7.53
C PHE A 54 23.31 -13.27 -7.99
N ILE A 55 23.59 -13.30 -9.30
CA ILE A 55 24.95 -13.46 -9.85
C ILE A 55 25.49 -12.12 -10.34
N ASP A 56 24.72 -11.43 -11.19
CA ASP A 56 25.17 -10.19 -11.82
C ASP A 56 24.81 -8.93 -11.02
N GLY A 57 23.97 -9.08 -9.99
CA GLY A 57 23.52 -8.00 -9.11
C GLY A 57 22.65 -6.94 -9.80
N ARG A 58 22.11 -7.23 -11.00
CA ARG A 58 21.19 -6.34 -11.71
C ARG A 58 19.76 -6.69 -11.33
N ILE A 59 19.04 -5.76 -10.72
CA ILE A 59 17.59 -5.90 -10.51
C ILE A 59 16.91 -5.61 -11.85
N PRO A 60 16.24 -6.59 -12.49
CA PRO A 60 15.56 -6.34 -13.74
C PRO A 60 14.42 -5.36 -13.50
N GLU A 61 14.39 -4.31 -14.32
CA GLU A 61 13.41 -3.26 -14.20
C GLU A 61 12.05 -3.81 -14.64
N ALA A 62 11.20 -4.15 -13.66
CA ALA A 62 9.84 -4.65 -13.89
C ALA A 62 8.98 -3.69 -14.75
N ASP A 63 9.38 -2.41 -14.82
CA ASP A 63 8.75 -1.38 -15.65
C ASP A 63 9.23 -1.35 -17.11
N ARG A 64 10.43 -1.85 -17.45
CA ARG A 64 10.98 -1.73 -18.82
C ARG A 64 10.53 -2.82 -19.79
N LEU A 65 9.84 -3.85 -19.33
CA LEU A 65 9.19 -4.81 -20.24
C LEU A 65 7.92 -4.24 -20.89
N PHE A 66 7.43 -3.07 -20.43
CA PHE A 66 6.20 -2.45 -20.96
C PHE A 66 6.30 -0.94 -21.26
N ALA A 67 7.38 -0.25 -20.90
CA ALA A 67 7.57 1.17 -21.25
C ALA A 67 8.15 1.32 -22.67
N GLY A 68 7.33 1.01 -23.67
CA GLY A 68 7.62 1.17 -25.09
C GLY A 68 6.38 1.48 -25.91
N GLY A 69 5.67 2.57 -25.54
CA GLY A 69 4.74 3.30 -26.42
C GLY A 69 3.32 2.73 -26.54
N ASP A 70 2.33 3.37 -25.93
CA ASP A 70 1.57 4.41 -26.64
C ASP A 70 0.73 5.23 -25.64
N GLN A 71 0.84 6.56 -25.73
CA GLN A 71 0.04 7.48 -24.92
C GLN A 71 -1.22 7.84 -25.69
N GLY A 72 -2.33 7.17 -25.37
CA GLY A 72 -3.67 7.49 -25.85
C GLY A 72 -4.59 7.84 -24.69
N ALA A 73 -5.04 9.09 -24.66
CA ALA A 73 -5.91 9.70 -23.67
C ALA A 73 -7.20 8.92 -23.34
N GLN A 74 -7.65 9.00 -22.08
CA GLN A 74 -9.00 9.44 -21.63
C GLN A 74 -9.15 9.15 -20.13
N ARG A 75 -9.03 10.16 -19.26
CA ARG A 75 -10.10 11.04 -18.74
C ARG A 75 -11.14 10.34 -17.86
N SER A 76 -11.32 10.98 -16.68
CA SER A 76 -12.51 10.97 -15.81
C SER A 76 -12.62 9.76 -14.89
N GLY A 77 -12.55 9.84 -13.56
CA GLY A 77 -12.52 10.94 -12.62
C GLY A 77 -13.11 10.42 -11.31
N ASN A 78 -12.47 10.67 -10.16
CA ASN A 78 -13.24 11.09 -8.98
C ASN A 78 -12.33 11.67 -7.92
N MET A 79 -12.73 12.86 -7.49
CA MET A 79 -12.08 13.76 -6.57
C MET A 79 -12.61 13.44 -5.18
N CYS A 80 -11.74 13.09 -4.23
CA CYS A 80 -12.10 13.07 -2.81
C CYS A 80 -11.11 13.98 -2.05
N SER A 81 -11.29 15.28 -2.25
CA SER A 81 -10.69 16.33 -1.42
C SER A 81 -11.51 16.47 -0.16
N SER A 82 -11.09 15.84 0.94
CA SER A 82 -11.53 16.24 2.28
C SER A 82 -10.55 17.26 2.83
N ARG A 83 -10.85 18.52 2.51
CA ARG A 83 -10.21 19.73 3.03
C ARG A 83 -10.56 19.86 4.52
N ALA A 84 -9.56 19.88 5.39
CA ALA A 84 -9.73 20.19 6.81
C ALA A 84 -10.39 21.59 6.98
N PRO A 85 -11.29 21.80 7.97
CA PRO A 85 -11.87 23.12 8.20
C PRO A 85 -10.80 24.05 8.80
N LEU A 86 -10.59 25.21 8.19
CA LEU A 86 -9.82 26.30 8.79
C LEU A 86 -10.67 26.98 9.88
N PRO A 87 -10.07 27.44 10.99
CA PRO A 87 -10.77 28.24 12.00
C PRO A 87 -11.15 29.63 11.44
N PRO A 88 -12.30 30.20 11.83
CA PRO A 88 -12.72 31.52 11.36
C PRO A 88 -11.83 32.62 11.94
N GLN A 89 -11.23 33.41 11.05
CA GLN A 89 -10.46 34.60 11.38
C GLN A 89 -11.40 35.82 11.53
N GLY A 90 -11.49 36.33 12.76
CA GLY A 90 -11.67 37.76 13.06
C GLY A 90 -13.09 38.28 13.25
N PHE A 91 -13.36 38.84 14.44
CA PHE A 91 -14.12 40.09 14.53
C PHE A 91 -13.59 40.97 15.67
N ARG A 92 -13.29 42.21 15.29
CA ARG A 92 -12.72 43.32 16.07
C ARG A 92 -13.85 44.29 16.43
N GLN A 93 -13.98 44.68 17.70
CA GLN A 93 -14.49 45.95 18.26
C GLN A 93 -14.37 45.82 19.80
N GLY A 94 -13.87 46.75 20.62
CA GLY A 94 -13.82 48.21 20.51
C GLY A 94 -14.87 48.81 21.46
N GLY A 95 -14.47 49.23 22.67
CA GLY A 95 -15.34 49.83 23.70
C GLY A 95 -14.83 49.58 25.11
#